data_AF-A0A6B1YCG5-F1
#
_entry.id   AF-A0A6B1YCG5-F1
#
_cell.length_a   1.000
_cell.length_b   1.000
_cell.length_c   1.000
_cell.angle_alpha   90.00
_cell.angle_beta   90.00
_cell.angle_gamma   90.00
#
_symmetry.space_group_name_H-M   'P 1'
#
loop_
_entity.id
_entity.type
_entity.pdbx_description
1 polymer ?
#
loop_
_entity_poly.entity_id
_entity_poly.type
_entity_poly.pdbx_seq_one_letter_code
_entity_poly.pdbx_strand_id
1 'polypeptide(L)'
;MTDHAELRRLAKAATPGPWRVQTGCSWRRIGTDSGDGDVLRPCTHPHDGWPDIVAPAENLKYIASANPKTILALLDEIDGMKASGWRNHSVNYARAEKCPQTLETAQAAWDRDQELIEEQRQQIARDSQTINQLRQKLQSVEVDRDRLKAENEVLRGALQAVVDDPTWRSNDNTLWPKIIKALGKGATQ
;
A
#
# COMPACT_ATOMS: atom_id res chain seq x y z
N MET A 1 8.75 9.44 -30.15
CA MET A 1 7.62 8.72 -29.51
C MET A 1 7.99 7.25 -29.56
N THR A 2 8.33 6.66 -28.42
CA THR A 2 8.72 5.25 -28.37
C THR A 2 7.46 4.40 -28.55
N ASP A 3 7.49 3.41 -29.44
CA ASP A 3 6.38 2.47 -29.57
C ASP A 3 6.36 1.52 -28.36
N HIS A 4 5.67 1.95 -27.31
CA HIS A 4 5.54 1.17 -26.08
C HIS A 4 4.80 -0.15 -26.27
N ALA A 5 3.93 -0.24 -27.28
CA ALA A 5 3.19 -1.47 -27.56
C ALA A 5 4.13 -2.52 -28.17
N GLU A 6 4.95 -2.12 -29.14
CA GLU A 6 5.93 -3.02 -29.76
C GLU A 6 7.04 -3.42 -28.78
N LEU A 7 7.56 -2.48 -27.98
CA LEU A 7 8.55 -2.79 -26.96
C LEU A 7 7.99 -3.78 -25.91
N ARG A 8 6.72 -3.62 -25.51
CA ARG A 8 6.04 -4.55 -24.60
C ARG A 8 5.79 -5.90 -25.24
N ARG A 9 5.46 -5.96 -26.53
CA ARG A 9 5.27 -7.22 -27.26
C ARG A 9 6.59 -8.01 -27.32
N LEU A 10 7.68 -7.34 -27.68
CA LEU A 10 9.03 -7.93 -27.74
C LEU A 10 9.52 -8.39 -26.37
N ALA A 11 9.33 -7.57 -25.32
CA ALA A 11 9.72 -7.94 -23.97
C ALA A 11 8.99 -9.21 -23.47
N LYS A 12 7.72 -9.41 -23.87
CA LYS A 12 6.94 -10.61 -23.53
C LYS A 12 7.36 -11.85 -24.35
N ALA A 13 7.84 -11.64 -25.58
CA ALA A 13 8.28 -12.71 -26.47
C ALA A 13 9.71 -13.18 -26.19
N ALA A 14 10.54 -12.31 -25.60
CA ALA A 14 11.89 -12.62 -25.19
C ALA A 14 11.92 -13.66 -24.04
N THR A 15 13.06 -14.34 -23.88
CA THR A 15 13.30 -15.25 -22.75
C THR A 15 12.97 -14.53 -21.43
N PRO A 16 12.13 -15.09 -20.54
CA PRO A 16 11.84 -14.46 -19.26
C PRO A 16 13.11 -14.17 -18.44
N GLY A 17 13.17 -12.98 -17.84
CA GLY A 17 14.29 -12.56 -16.99
C GLY A 17 14.20 -13.06 -15.53
N PRO A 18 15.14 -12.64 -14.67
CA PRO A 18 16.23 -11.72 -14.95
C PRO A 18 17.36 -12.36 -15.78
N TRP A 19 17.93 -11.59 -16.69
CA TRP A 19 19.13 -11.99 -17.46
C TRP A 19 20.39 -11.52 -16.74
N ARG A 20 21.44 -12.35 -16.74
CA ARG A 20 22.71 -12.01 -16.11
C ARG A 20 23.87 -12.33 -17.03
N VAL A 21 24.95 -11.57 -16.86
CA VAL A 21 26.24 -11.95 -17.45
C VAL A 21 26.77 -13.16 -16.70
N GLN A 22 27.01 -14.24 -17.42
CA GLN A 22 27.62 -15.46 -16.93
C GLN A 22 29.05 -15.54 -17.45
N THR A 23 29.97 -15.96 -16.57
CA THR A 23 31.38 -16.12 -16.88
C THR A 23 31.80 -17.58 -16.67
N GLY A 24 32.55 -18.14 -17.61
CA GLY A 24 33.07 -19.52 -17.52
C GLY A 24 33.61 -20.00 -18.86
N CYS A 25 34.56 -20.96 -18.84
CA CYS A 25 35.15 -21.57 -20.05
C CYS A 25 35.69 -20.57 -21.08
N SER A 26 36.32 -19.48 -20.64
CA SER A 26 36.92 -18.42 -21.49
C SER A 26 35.94 -17.61 -22.36
N TRP A 27 34.63 -17.82 -22.24
CA TRP A 27 33.60 -17.11 -23.00
C TRP A 27 32.60 -16.39 -22.06
N ARG A 28 32.30 -15.12 -22.35
CA ARG A 28 31.20 -14.39 -21.70
C ARG A 28 29.89 -14.66 -22.43
N ARG A 29 28.80 -14.83 -21.69
CA ARG A 29 27.46 -15.07 -22.23
C ARG A 29 26.40 -14.42 -21.34
N ILE A 30 25.17 -14.36 -21.84
CA ILE A 30 24.01 -13.90 -21.09
C ILE A 30 23.08 -15.10 -20.92
N GLY A 31 22.62 -15.33 -19.70
CA GLY A 31 21.68 -16.40 -19.40
C GLY A 31 20.77 -16.09 -18.22
N THR A 32 19.79 -16.96 -18.02
CA THR A 32 18.89 -16.99 -16.85
C THR A 32 19.54 -17.73 -15.67
N ASP A 33 18.93 -17.68 -14.49
CA ASP A 33 19.44 -18.41 -13.32
C ASP A 33 19.44 -19.95 -13.51
N SER A 34 18.61 -20.45 -14.43
CA SER A 34 18.45 -21.87 -14.76
C SER A 34 19.10 -22.31 -16.07
N GLY A 35 19.62 -21.39 -16.87
CA GLY A 35 20.07 -21.65 -18.24
C GLY A 35 21.48 -21.16 -18.49
N ASP A 36 22.27 -21.96 -19.23
CA ASP A 36 23.66 -21.66 -19.54
C ASP A 36 23.78 -20.99 -20.93
N GLY A 37 23.90 -19.66 -20.96
CA GLY A 37 23.91 -18.90 -22.21
C GLY A 37 22.63 -19.05 -23.06
N ASP A 38 21.49 -19.33 -22.43
CA ASP A 38 20.18 -19.55 -23.04
C ASP A 38 19.55 -18.26 -23.61
N VAL A 39 20.06 -17.10 -23.22
CA VAL A 39 19.62 -15.79 -23.72
C VAL A 39 20.45 -15.35 -24.92
N LEU A 40 21.78 -15.34 -24.78
CA LEU A 40 22.74 -15.00 -25.82
C LEU A 40 24.08 -15.63 -25.49
N ARG A 41 24.65 -16.40 -26.41
CA ARG A 41 25.96 -17.02 -26.23
C ARG A 41 26.85 -16.79 -27.45
N PRO A 42 28.17 -16.70 -27.25
CA PRO A 42 29.09 -16.64 -28.36
C PRO A 42 29.20 -18.01 -29.03
N CYS A 43 29.54 -18.01 -30.32
CA CYS A 43 29.90 -19.21 -31.06
C CYS A 43 31.02 -18.89 -32.06
N THR A 44 31.55 -19.95 -32.66
CA THR A 44 32.37 -19.86 -33.86
C THR A 44 31.48 -20.22 -35.04
N HIS A 45 31.37 -19.33 -36.02
CA HIS A 45 30.51 -19.57 -37.16
C HIS A 45 31.03 -20.78 -37.97
N PRO A 46 30.17 -21.76 -38.30
CA PRO A 46 30.62 -23.08 -38.75
C PRO A 46 31.24 -23.10 -40.15
N HIS A 47 30.99 -22.08 -40.97
CA HIS A 47 31.45 -22.05 -42.36
C HIS A 47 32.81 -21.37 -42.56
N ASP A 48 33.14 -20.39 -41.72
CA ASP A 48 34.29 -19.51 -41.93
C ASP A 48 35.17 -19.36 -40.69
N GLY A 49 34.76 -19.90 -39.54
CA GLY A 49 35.52 -19.88 -38.30
C GLY A 49 35.55 -18.52 -37.60
N TRP A 50 34.76 -17.54 -38.05
CA TRP A 50 34.75 -16.21 -37.45
C TRP A 50 33.92 -16.17 -36.16
N PRO A 51 34.26 -15.28 -35.21
CA PRO A 51 33.46 -15.09 -34.01
C PRO A 51 32.04 -14.59 -34.34
N ASP A 52 31.03 -15.20 -33.74
CA ASP A 52 29.62 -14.84 -33.91
C ASP A 52 28.83 -15.03 -32.60
N ILE A 53 27.54 -14.69 -32.62
CA ILE A 53 26.59 -14.85 -31.50
C ILE A 53 25.39 -15.71 -31.90
N VAL A 54 24.92 -16.53 -30.97
CA VAL A 54 23.70 -17.31 -31.10
C VAL A 54 22.73 -16.88 -30.01
N ALA A 55 21.51 -16.53 -30.41
CA ALA A 55 20.41 -16.19 -29.52
C ALA A 55 19.07 -16.48 -30.21
N PRO A 56 17.99 -16.73 -29.45
CA PRO A 56 16.64 -16.70 -29.99
C PRO A 56 16.37 -15.38 -30.74
N ALA A 57 15.70 -15.45 -31.89
CA ALA A 57 15.42 -14.27 -32.72
C ALA A 57 14.67 -13.17 -31.94
N GLU A 58 13.77 -13.56 -31.03
CA GLU A 58 13.03 -12.62 -30.19
C GLU A 58 13.94 -11.89 -29.18
N ASN A 59 14.98 -12.54 -28.66
CA ASN A 59 15.95 -11.88 -27.78
C ASN A 59 16.76 -10.84 -28.54
N LEU A 60 17.21 -11.15 -29.76
CA LEU A 60 17.94 -10.20 -30.62
C LEU A 60 17.08 -8.99 -30.97
N LYS A 61 15.81 -9.21 -31.35
CA LYS A 61 14.86 -8.13 -31.63
C LYS A 61 14.61 -7.26 -30.40
N TYR A 62 14.44 -7.87 -29.23
CA TYR A 62 14.24 -7.14 -27.97
C TYR A 62 15.48 -6.30 -27.61
N ILE A 63 16.69 -6.88 -27.65
CA ILE A 63 17.95 -6.18 -27.35
C ILE A 63 18.15 -5.00 -28.30
N ALA A 64 17.94 -5.20 -29.60
CA ALA A 64 18.07 -4.13 -30.60
C ALA A 64 17.04 -3.01 -30.40
N SER A 65 15.82 -3.36 -29.97
CA SER A 65 14.74 -2.40 -29.69
C SER A 65 14.94 -1.63 -28.39
N ALA A 66 15.49 -2.28 -27.37
CA ALA A 66 15.88 -1.73 -26.07
C ALA A 66 17.26 -1.05 -26.11
N ASN A 67 17.61 -0.40 -27.22
CA ASN A 67 18.86 0.33 -27.38
C ASN A 67 18.93 1.57 -26.47
N PRO A 68 20.13 2.17 -26.27
CA PRO A 68 20.30 3.31 -25.36
C PRO A 68 19.36 4.48 -25.62
N LYS A 69 19.06 4.81 -26.90
CA LYS A 69 18.15 5.90 -27.24
C LYS A 69 16.73 5.62 -26.74
N THR A 70 16.25 4.38 -26.91
CA THR A 70 14.94 3.96 -26.41
C THR A 70 14.89 4.03 -24.89
N ILE A 71 15.91 3.51 -24.20
CA ILE A 71 15.95 3.50 -22.73
C ILE A 71 16.03 4.92 -22.16
N LEU A 72 16.86 5.79 -22.73
CA LEU A 72 16.96 7.19 -22.30
C LEU A 72 15.63 7.93 -22.52
N ALA A 73 14.97 7.74 -23.67
CA ALA A 73 13.67 8.36 -23.91
C ALA A 73 12.60 7.89 -22.89
N LEU A 74 12.62 6.62 -22.47
CA LEU A 74 11.75 6.12 -21.41
C LEU A 74 12.08 6.71 -20.04
N LEU A 75 13.37 6.90 -19.73
CA LEU A 75 13.81 7.54 -18.49
C LEU A 75 13.40 9.02 -18.47
N ASP A 76 13.61 9.75 -19.58
CA ASP A 76 13.16 11.13 -19.74
C ASP A 76 11.64 11.24 -19.56
N GLU A 77 10.86 10.29 -20.08
CA GLU A 77 9.41 10.23 -19.88
C GLU A 77 9.05 9.93 -18.42
N ILE A 78 9.74 9.00 -17.75
CA ILE A 78 9.52 8.72 -16.33
C ILE A 78 9.86 9.94 -15.47
N ASP A 79 10.96 10.62 -15.75
CA ASP A 79 11.37 11.81 -15.02
C ASP A 79 10.42 12.98 -15.33
N GLY A 80 9.95 13.09 -16.57
CA GLY A 80 8.86 13.96 -16.99
C GLY A 80 7.57 13.65 -16.24
N MET A 81 7.16 12.38 -16.13
CA MET A 81 5.98 11.92 -15.42
C MET A 81 6.08 12.11 -13.91
N LYS A 82 7.26 11.91 -13.32
CA LYS A 82 7.50 12.23 -11.91
C LYS A 82 7.41 13.72 -11.72
N ALA A 83 8.12 14.52 -12.50
CA ALA A 83 8.07 15.98 -12.43
C ALA A 83 6.66 16.52 -12.69
N SER A 84 5.87 15.89 -13.56
CA SER A 84 4.47 16.21 -13.82
C SER A 84 3.53 15.63 -12.78
N GLY A 85 3.87 14.55 -12.07
CA GLY A 85 3.09 13.97 -10.98
C GLY A 85 3.24 14.78 -9.70
N TRP A 86 4.46 15.24 -9.40
CA TRP A 86 4.73 16.28 -8.41
C TRP A 86 4.06 17.60 -8.83
N ARG A 87 4.19 18.00 -10.11
CA ARG A 87 3.45 19.15 -10.63
C ARG A 87 1.95 18.96 -10.70
N ASN A 88 1.39 17.76 -10.83
CA ASN A 88 -0.07 17.54 -10.87
C ASN A 88 -0.64 17.40 -9.46
N HIS A 89 0.16 16.93 -8.51
CA HIS A 89 -0.11 17.14 -7.09
C HIS A 89 -0.10 18.66 -6.79
N SER A 90 0.75 19.46 -7.45
CA SER A 90 0.72 20.93 -7.33
C SER A 90 -0.26 21.65 -8.27
N VAL A 91 -0.73 21.06 -9.38
CA VAL A 91 -1.60 21.69 -10.42
C VAL A 91 -3.07 21.35 -10.20
N ASN A 92 -3.39 20.25 -9.49
CA ASN A 92 -4.66 20.19 -8.75
C ASN A 92 -4.72 21.23 -7.62
N TYR A 93 -3.59 21.87 -7.27
CA TYR A 93 -3.50 22.94 -6.27
C TYR A 93 -3.22 24.34 -6.85
N ALA A 94 -2.76 24.48 -8.09
CA ALA A 94 -2.52 25.77 -8.74
C ALA A 94 -3.00 25.72 -10.20
N ARG A 95 -4.21 26.23 -10.45
CA ARG A 95 -4.70 26.59 -11.80
C ARG A 95 -3.88 27.74 -12.41
N ALA A 96 -2.60 27.54 -12.67
CA ALA A 96 -1.77 28.50 -13.39
C ALA A 96 -0.91 27.79 -14.43
N GLU A 97 -1.36 27.90 -15.67
CA GLU A 97 -0.58 27.58 -16.85
C GLU A 97 0.62 28.55 -16.93
N LYS A 98 1.84 27.99 -16.79
CA LYS A 98 3.19 28.59 -17.02
C LYS A 98 3.89 29.25 -15.82
N CYS A 99 5.22 29.07 -15.81
CA CYS A 99 6.16 29.68 -14.87
C CYS A 99 6.06 31.22 -14.91
N PRO A 100 5.98 31.92 -13.75
CA PRO A 100 5.91 33.37 -13.69
C PRO A 100 7.03 34.01 -14.51
N GLN A 101 6.67 34.88 -15.47
CA GLN A 101 7.65 35.54 -16.35
C GLN A 101 8.17 36.85 -15.74
N THR A 102 7.55 37.33 -14.65
CA THR A 102 7.90 38.59 -13.97
C THR A 102 7.87 38.43 -12.45
N LEU A 103 8.59 39.32 -11.74
CA LEU A 103 8.63 39.33 -10.27
C LEU A 103 7.24 39.50 -9.63
N GLU A 104 6.37 40.33 -10.21
CA GLU A 104 5.00 40.53 -9.73
C GLU A 104 4.16 39.26 -9.85
N THR A 105 4.29 38.53 -10.96
CA THR A 105 3.59 37.24 -11.13
C THR A 105 4.15 36.15 -10.22
N ALA A 106 5.42 36.22 -9.84
CA ALA A 106 6.03 35.32 -8.87
C ALA A 106 5.53 35.61 -7.46
N GLN A 107 5.41 36.90 -7.07
CA GLN A 107 4.85 37.30 -5.78
C GLN A 107 3.38 36.87 -5.65
N ALA A 108 2.56 37.09 -6.67
CA ALA A 108 1.16 36.65 -6.66
C ALA A 108 1.00 35.11 -6.65
N ALA A 109 1.99 34.35 -7.14
CA ALA A 109 2.02 32.90 -6.99
C ALA A 109 2.38 32.50 -5.54
N TRP A 110 3.39 33.17 -4.97
CA TRP A 110 3.79 32.97 -3.58
C TRP A 110 2.65 33.23 -2.60
N ASP A 111 1.92 34.34 -2.77
CA ASP A 111 0.82 34.70 -1.85
C ASP A 111 -0.32 33.66 -1.89
N ARG A 112 -0.65 33.15 -3.08
CA ARG A 112 -1.62 32.04 -3.25
C ARG A 112 -1.14 30.76 -2.58
N ASP A 113 0.14 30.45 -2.72
CA ASP A 113 0.73 29.28 -2.07
C ASP A 113 0.72 29.42 -0.54
N GLN A 114 0.93 30.63 0.00
CA GLN A 114 0.82 30.90 1.43
C GLN A 114 -0.61 30.73 1.95
N GLU A 115 -1.61 31.27 1.23
CA GLU A 115 -3.03 31.08 1.56
C GLU A 115 -3.38 29.60 1.60
N LEU A 116 -2.91 28.84 0.61
CA LEU A 116 -3.16 27.41 0.52
C LEU A 116 -2.54 26.63 1.68
N ILE A 117 -1.30 26.96 2.04
CA ILE A 117 -0.62 26.36 3.19
C ILE A 117 -1.42 26.62 4.46
N GLU A 118 -1.98 27.82 4.62
CA GLU A 118 -2.77 28.17 5.79
C GLU A 118 -4.12 27.43 5.82
N GLU A 119 -4.80 27.31 4.67
CA GLU A 119 -6.01 26.50 4.56
C GLU A 119 -5.75 25.03 4.94
N GLN A 120 -4.65 24.45 4.44
CA GLN A 120 -4.25 23.09 4.78
C GLN A 120 -3.96 22.95 6.28
N ARG A 121 -3.28 23.92 6.89
CA ARG A 121 -3.02 23.93 8.34
C ARG A 121 -4.32 23.98 9.14
N GLN A 122 -5.27 24.80 8.73
CA GLN A 122 -6.59 24.85 9.37
C GLN A 122 -7.34 23.53 9.23
N GLN A 123 -7.28 22.89 8.07
CA GLN A 123 -7.91 21.59 7.87
C GLN A 123 -7.28 20.50 8.77
N ILE A 124 -5.95 20.45 8.83
CA ILE A 124 -5.23 19.53 9.73
C ILE A 124 -5.64 19.76 11.19
N ALA A 125 -5.83 21.01 11.61
CA ALA A 125 -6.28 21.34 12.96
C ALA A 125 -7.71 20.83 13.23
N ARG A 126 -8.65 21.02 12.30
CA ARG A 126 -10.03 20.51 12.40
C ARG A 126 -10.08 18.99 12.47
N ASP A 127 -9.31 18.32 11.61
CA ASP A 127 -9.25 16.86 11.56
C ASP A 127 -8.65 16.30 12.86
N SER A 128 -7.58 16.94 13.35
CA SER A 128 -6.95 16.59 14.64
C SER A 128 -7.93 16.73 15.80
N GLN A 129 -8.74 17.80 15.82
CA GLN A 129 -9.79 17.97 16.82
C GLN A 129 -10.85 16.87 16.73
N THR A 130 -11.28 16.53 15.51
CA THR A 130 -12.27 15.47 15.26
C THR A 130 -11.75 14.11 15.73
N ILE A 131 -10.48 13.78 15.44
CA ILE A 131 -9.82 12.55 15.91
C ILE A 131 -9.82 12.49 17.44
N ASN A 132 -9.49 13.59 18.11
CA ASN A 132 -9.48 13.63 19.58
C ASN A 132 -10.89 13.43 20.18
N GLN A 133 -11.92 14.04 19.60
CA GLN A 133 -13.30 13.83 20.02
C GLN A 133 -13.75 12.37 19.82
N LEU A 134 -13.40 11.75 18.69
CA LEU A 134 -13.72 10.36 18.43
C LEU A 134 -13.01 9.42 19.40
N ARG A 135 -11.75 9.70 19.74
CA ARG A 135 -11.00 8.95 20.75
C ARG A 135 -11.66 9.02 22.13
N GLN A 136 -12.11 10.21 22.56
CA GLN A 136 -12.81 10.38 23.83
C GLN A 136 -14.14 9.62 23.85
N LYS A 137 -14.92 9.69 22.77
CA LYS A 137 -16.18 8.93 22.65
C LYS A 137 -15.93 7.43 22.69
N LEU A 138 -14.90 6.96 21.99
CA LEU A 138 -14.52 5.54 22.00
C LEU A 138 -14.16 5.09 23.42
N GLN A 139 -13.34 5.86 24.13
CA GLN A 139 -12.96 5.56 25.50
C GLN A 139 -14.17 5.48 26.45
N SER A 140 -15.13 6.40 26.33
CA SER A 140 -16.38 6.36 27.11
C SER A 140 -17.18 5.08 26.83
N VAL A 141 -17.33 4.72 25.56
CA VAL A 141 -18.07 3.51 25.15
C VAL A 141 -17.36 2.24 25.64
N GLU A 142 -16.03 2.22 25.65
CA GLU A 142 -15.26 1.09 26.17
C GLU A 142 -15.48 0.90 27.66
N VAL A 143 -15.50 1.98 28.45
CA VAL A 143 -15.80 1.94 29.88
C VAL A 143 -17.22 1.43 30.14
N ASP A 144 -18.21 1.96 29.42
CA ASP A 144 -19.60 1.52 29.56
C ASP A 144 -19.77 0.04 29.19
N ARG A 145 -19.12 -0.41 28.12
CA ARG A 145 -19.11 -1.82 27.70
C ARG A 145 -18.54 -2.70 28.81
N ASP A 146 -17.42 -2.31 29.41
CA ASP A 146 -16.75 -3.13 30.42
C ASP A 146 -17.54 -3.16 31.73
N ARG A 147 -18.19 -2.04 32.10
CA ARG A 147 -19.17 -2.00 33.18
C ARG A 147 -20.36 -2.94 32.93
N LEU A 148 -20.99 -2.85 31.76
CA LEU A 148 -22.13 -3.72 31.40
C LEU A 148 -21.73 -5.20 31.36
N LYS A 149 -20.50 -5.52 30.96
CA LYS A 149 -19.97 -6.90 31.04
C LYS A 149 -19.86 -7.36 32.48
N ALA A 150 -19.36 -6.53 33.39
CA ALA A 150 -19.24 -6.86 34.80
C ALA A 150 -20.63 -7.05 35.45
N GLU A 151 -21.58 -6.15 35.19
CA GLU A 151 -22.96 -6.28 35.67
C GLU A 151 -23.62 -7.57 35.14
N ASN A 152 -23.43 -7.90 33.87
CA ASN A 152 -23.95 -9.16 33.30
C ASN A 152 -23.33 -10.40 33.94
N GLU A 153 -22.03 -10.38 34.27
CA GLU A 153 -21.36 -11.50 34.92
C GLU A 153 -21.90 -11.73 36.34
N VAL A 154 -22.12 -10.65 37.10
CA VAL A 154 -22.76 -10.71 38.43
C VAL A 154 -24.18 -11.27 38.32
N LEU A 155 -24.98 -10.80 37.37
CA LEU A 155 -26.34 -11.29 37.15
C LEU A 155 -26.37 -12.76 36.74
N ARG A 156 -25.45 -13.21 35.88
CA ARG A 156 -25.30 -14.63 35.52
C ARG A 156 -24.94 -15.48 36.74
N GLY A 157 -24.01 -15.04 37.58
CA GLY A 157 -23.66 -15.71 38.83
C GLY A 157 -24.84 -15.81 39.79
N ALA A 158 -25.60 -14.73 39.96
CA ALA A 158 -26.80 -14.71 40.80
C ALA A 158 -27.88 -15.66 40.27
N LEU A 159 -28.12 -15.68 38.95
CA LEU A 159 -29.06 -16.60 38.32
C LEU A 159 -28.62 -18.06 38.50
N GLN A 160 -27.34 -18.37 38.32
CA GLN A 160 -26.81 -19.71 38.51
C GLN A 160 -27.04 -20.20 39.95
N ALA A 161 -26.78 -19.34 40.94
CA ALA A 161 -27.03 -19.68 42.35
C ALA A 161 -28.50 -19.99 42.66
N VAL A 162 -29.44 -19.34 41.95
CA VAL A 162 -30.88 -19.63 42.06
C VAL A 162 -31.22 -20.96 41.40
N VAL A 163 -30.69 -21.23 40.21
CA VAL A 163 -30.91 -22.49 39.49
C VAL A 163 -30.32 -23.70 40.25
N ASP A 164 -29.19 -23.50 40.92
CA ASP A 164 -28.51 -24.54 41.71
C ASP A 164 -29.16 -24.77 43.08
N ASP A 165 -30.08 -23.90 43.55
CA ASP A 165 -30.79 -24.12 44.81
C ASP A 165 -31.74 -25.34 44.66
N PRO A 166 -31.62 -26.38 45.52
CA PRO A 166 -32.46 -27.59 45.46
C PRO A 166 -33.96 -27.31 45.54
N THR A 167 -34.36 -26.20 46.16
CA THR A 167 -35.75 -25.78 46.27
C THR A 167 -36.29 -25.15 44.98
N TRP A 168 -35.46 -24.88 43.96
CA TRP A 168 -35.87 -24.23 42.70
C TRP A 168 -36.94 -25.02 41.94
N ARG A 169 -36.92 -26.34 42.11
CA ARG A 169 -37.90 -27.27 41.54
C ARG A 169 -38.95 -27.75 42.54
N SER A 170 -38.84 -27.37 43.82
CA SER A 170 -39.86 -27.68 44.81
C SER A 170 -40.92 -26.58 44.80
N ASN A 171 -42.19 -26.94 44.96
CA ASN A 171 -43.31 -25.99 44.98
C ASN A 171 -43.40 -25.23 46.32
N ASP A 172 -42.26 -25.00 46.99
CA ASP A 172 -42.16 -24.40 48.32
C ASP A 172 -41.80 -22.90 48.21
N ASN A 173 -42.57 -22.04 48.89
CA ASN A 173 -42.48 -20.58 48.82
C ASN A 173 -41.23 -19.98 49.51
N THR A 174 -40.30 -20.83 49.96
CA THR A 174 -39.08 -20.42 50.68
C THR A 174 -37.99 -19.82 49.79
N LEU A 175 -38.14 -19.89 48.47
CA LEU A 175 -37.16 -19.42 47.49
C LEU A 175 -37.17 -17.90 47.26
N TRP A 176 -38.36 -17.31 47.20
CA TRP A 176 -38.54 -15.88 46.94
C TRP A 176 -37.80 -14.96 47.93
N PRO A 177 -37.83 -15.22 49.26
CA PRO A 177 -37.04 -14.44 50.21
C PRO A 177 -35.52 -14.52 50.00
N LYS A 178 -35.01 -15.68 49.56
CA LYS A 178 -33.57 -15.87 49.28
C LYS A 178 -33.14 -15.11 48.03
N ILE A 179 -33.96 -15.15 46.96
CA ILE A 179 -33.73 -14.39 45.72
C ILE A 179 -33.69 -12.89 46.01
N ILE A 180 -34.66 -12.36 46.76
CA ILE A 180 -34.72 -10.94 47.12
C ILE A 180 -33.46 -10.52 47.90
N LYS A 181 -32.99 -11.36 48.83
CA LYS A 181 -31.77 -11.11 49.59
C LYS A 181 -30.50 -11.13 48.72
N ALA A 182 -30.44 -12.01 47.71
CA ALA A 182 -29.31 -12.09 46.78
C ALA A 182 -29.24 -10.86 45.86
N LEU A 183 -30.38 -10.45 45.29
CA LEU A 183 -30.49 -9.24 44.45
C LEU A 183 -30.19 -7.96 45.24
N GLY A 184 -30.62 -7.87 46.50
CA GLY A 184 -30.36 -6.73 47.37
C GLY A 184 -28.89 -6.52 47.75
N LYS A 185 -28.03 -7.55 47.64
CA LYS A 185 -26.58 -7.44 47.86
C LYS A 185 -25.80 -6.98 46.62
N GLY A 186 -26.38 -7.12 45.42
CA GLY A 186 -25.74 -6.71 44.16
C GLY A 186 -25.95 -5.23 43.81
N ALA A 187 -26.83 -4.51 44.50
CA ALA A 187 -27.21 -3.13 44.17
C ALA A 187 -26.41 -2.04 44.93
N THR A 188 -25.41 -2.42 45.75
CA THR A 188 -24.66 -1.48 46.62
C THR A 188 -23.16 -1.34 46.33
N GLN A 189 -22.70 -1.66 45.12
CA GLN A 189 -21.32 -1.34 44.70
C GLN A 189 -21.29 -0.67 43.32
#